data_AF-A0A502EEX5-F1
#
_entry.id   AF-A0A502EEX5-F1
#
_cell.length_a   1.000
_cell.length_b   1.000
_cell.length_c   1.000
_cell.angle_alpha   90.00
_cell.angle_beta   90.00
_cell.angle_gamma   90.00
#
_symmetry.space_group_name_H-M   'P 1'
#
loop_
_entity.id
_entity.type
_entity.pdbx_description
1 polymer ?
#
loop_
_entity_poly.entity_id
_entity_poly.type
_entity_poly.pdbx_seq_one_letter_code
_entity_poly.pdbx_strand_id
1 'polypeptide(L)' 'MADLFWLTRAQIRRIAPYFPLSHGVPRVDDQRVVSGILHVIRNGLRWRDAPAAYGPHKTLYNRFVRWSRLGVFN' A
#
# COMPACT_ATOMS: atom_id res chain seq x y z
N MET A 1 14.40 -11.23 11.63
CA MET A 1 13.83 -11.06 10.27
C MET A 1 12.43 -10.51 10.47
N ALA A 2 12.08 -9.37 9.88
CA ALA A 2 10.71 -8.85 9.99
C ALA A 2 9.78 -9.80 9.23
N ASP A 3 8.73 -10.30 9.89
CA ASP A 3 7.69 -11.09 9.23
C ASP A 3 6.95 -10.16 8.25
N LEU A 4 7.30 -10.27 6.98
CA LEU A 4 6.75 -9.41 5.94
C LEU A 4 5.32 -9.85 5.63
N PHE A 5 4.38 -8.95 5.89
CA PHE A 5 2.99 -9.11 5.47
C PHE A 5 2.86 -8.90 3.96
N TRP A 6 2.38 -9.90 3.23
CA TRP A 6 2.12 -9.81 1.79
C TRP A 6 0.68 -10.19 1.48
N LEU A 7 -0.05 -9.28 0.82
CA LEU A 7 -1.32 -9.64 0.22
C LEU A 7 -1.09 -10.54 -0.98
N THR A 8 -1.96 -11.52 -1.15
CA THR A 8 -2.00 -12.34 -2.36
C THR A 8 -2.58 -11.54 -3.53
N ARG A 9 -2.24 -11.94 -4.76
CA ARG A 9 -2.83 -11.35 -5.98
C ARG A 9 -4.37 -11.44 -5.98
N ALA A 10 -4.92 -12.52 -5.42
CA ALA A 10 -6.36 -12.70 -5.31
C ALA A 10 -7.01 -11.68 -4.34
N GLN A 11 -6.39 -11.44 -3.18
CA GLN A 11 -6.84 -10.41 -2.23
C GLN A 11 -6.77 -9.03 -2.85
N ILE A 12 -5.67 -8.70 -3.54
CA ILE A 12 -5.53 -7.42 -4.26
C ILE A 12 -6.60 -7.25 -5.32
N ARG A 13 -6.89 -8.28 -6.12
CA ARG A 13 -7.93 -8.20 -7.15
C ARG A 13 -9.31 -7.89 -6.57
N ARG A 14 -9.63 -8.39 -5.37
CA ARG A 14 -10.89 -8.09 -4.71
C ARG A 14 -11.01 -6.63 -4.29
N ILE A 15 -9.91 -6.00 -3.89
CA ILE A 15 -9.91 -4.60 -3.45
C ILE A 15 -9.55 -3.61 -4.55
N ALA A 16 -8.99 -4.08 -5.67
CA ALA A 16 -8.58 -3.25 -6.80
C ALA A 16 -9.65 -2.30 -7.34
N PRO A 17 -10.95 -2.68 -7.42
CA PRO A 17 -12.00 -1.79 -7.90
C PRO A 17 -12.20 -0.54 -7.03
N TYR A 18 -11.81 -0.58 -5.76
CA TYR A 18 -11.94 0.56 -4.85
C TYR A 18 -10.77 1.53 -4.96
N PHE A 19 -9.69 1.17 -5.67
CA PHE A 19 -8.59 2.10 -5.89
C PHE A 19 -8.95 3.10 -6.99
N PRO A 20 -8.65 4.39 -6.79
CA PRO A 20 -8.93 5.42 -7.79
C PRO A 20 -8.21 5.10 -9.09
N LEU A 21 -8.73 5.45 -10.26
CA LEU A 21 -8.09 5.12 -11.54
C LEU A 21 -6.72 5.79 -11.73
N SER A 22 -5.83 5.15 -12.49
CA SER A 22 -4.54 5.73 -12.88
C SER A 22 -4.77 6.73 -14.01
N HIS A 23 -4.25 7.95 -13.91
CA HIS A 23 -4.25 8.87 -15.04
C HIS A 23 -3.07 8.51 -15.97
N GLY A 24 -3.34 7.75 -17.03
CA GLY A 24 -2.42 7.50 -18.15
C GLY A 24 -1.25 6.55 -17.91
N VAL A 25 -0.75 6.40 -16.67
CA VAL A 25 0.38 5.51 -16.35
C VAL A 25 -0.08 4.25 -15.63
N PRO A 26 0.15 3.04 -16.19
CA PRO A 26 -0.15 1.78 -15.52
C PRO A 26 0.58 1.67 -14.16
N ARG A 27 -0.12 1.22 -13.13
CA ARG A 27 0.47 1.02 -11.80
C ARG A 27 1.17 -0.31 -11.76
N VAL A 28 2.47 -0.27 -11.51
CA VAL A 28 3.31 -1.46 -11.65
C VAL A 28 3.21 -2.37 -10.41
N ASP A 29 2.88 -1.85 -9.21
CA ASP A 29 3.02 -2.63 -7.97
C ASP A 29 2.02 -2.29 -6.83
N ASP A 30 0.71 -2.20 -7.10
CA ASP A 30 -0.26 -1.93 -6.02
C ASP A 30 -0.25 -3.02 -4.94
N GLN A 31 0.05 -4.28 -5.29
CA GLN A 31 0.20 -5.37 -4.31
C GLN A 31 1.27 -5.07 -3.26
N ARG A 32 2.44 -4.62 -3.69
CA ARG A 32 3.56 -4.30 -2.80
C ARG A 32 3.25 -3.10 -1.92
N VAL A 33 2.73 -2.03 -2.54
CA VAL A 33 2.45 -0.78 -1.82
C VAL A 33 1.35 -0.96 -0.78
N VAL A 34 0.25 -1.67 -1.12
CA VAL A 34 -0.82 -1.94 -0.16
C VAL A 34 -0.33 -2.85 0.96
N SER A 35 0.45 -3.88 0.63
CA SER A 35 1.04 -4.77 1.64
C SER A 35 1.91 -4.00 2.63
N GLY A 36 2.72 -3.05 2.14
CA GLY A 36 3.55 -2.18 2.97
C GLY A 36 2.73 -1.22 3.84
N ILE A 37 1.68 -0.61 3.29
CA ILE A 37 0.76 0.26 4.05
C ILE A 37 0.11 -0.54 5.19
N LEU A 38 -0.42 -1.72 4.91
CA LEU A 38 -1.05 -2.58 5.91
C LEU A 38 -0.07 -3.05 6.96
N HIS A 39 1.17 -3.38 6.58
CA HIS A 39 2.22 -3.73 7.52
C HIS A 39 2.51 -2.58 8.50
N VAL A 40 2.62 -1.35 8.01
CA VAL A 40 2.86 -0.18 8.85
C VAL A 40 1.69 0.06 9.81
N ILE A 41 0.45 0.02 9.31
CA ILE A 41 -0.75 0.27 10.13
C ILE A 41 -0.95 -0.83 11.18
N ARG A 42 -0.86 -2.11 10.77
CA ARG A 42 -1.06 -3.26 11.66
C ARG A 42 -0.07 -3.29 12.82
N ASN A 43 1.16 -2.85 12.57
CA ASN A 43 2.25 -2.88 13.56
C ASN A 43 2.47 -1.52 14.24
N GLY A 44 1.69 -0.48 13.92
CA GLY A 44 1.85 0.86 14.49
C GLY A 44 3.20 1.51 14.20
N LEU A 45 3.82 1.19 13.06
CA LEU A 45 5.16 1.66 12.72
C LEU A 45 5.15 3.10 12.21
N ARG A 46 6.29 3.78 12.32
CA ARG A 46 6.51 5.00 11.53
C ARG A 46 6.74 4.59 10.09
N TRP A 47 6.27 5.39 9.14
CA TRP A 47 6.47 5.13 7.71
C TRP A 47 7.95 4.91 7.35
N ARG A 48 8.87 5.65 7.98
CA ARG A 48 10.32 5.53 7.77
C ARG A 48 10.87 4.16 8.16
N ASP A 49 10.20 3.47 9.08
CA ASP A 49 10.61 2.16 9.60
C ASP A 49 9.97 1.01 8.80
N ALA A 50 9.19 1.33 7.76
CA ALA A 50 8.63 0.32 6.86
C ALA A 50 9.77 -0.48 6.19
N PRO A 51 9.65 -1.82 6.11
CA PRO A 51 10.65 -2.63 5.44
C PRO A 51 10.88 -2.20 3.99
N ALA A 52 12.15 -2.08 3.60
CA ALA A 52 12.54 -1.65 2.25
C ALA A 52 11.99 -2.56 1.13
N ALA A 53 11.64 -3.80 1.47
CA ALA A 53 10.99 -4.75 0.55
C ALA A 53 9.65 -4.22 -0.02
N TYR A 54 8.98 -3.29 0.67
CA TYR A 54 7.74 -2.66 0.18
C TYR A 54 7.99 -1.44 -0.74
N GLY A 55 9.24 -1.03 -0.89
CA GLY A 55 9.65 0.17 -1.62
C GLY A 55 9.82 1.39 -0.72
N PRO A 56 10.04 2.57 -1.32
CA PRO A 56 10.35 3.78 -0.56
C PRO A 56 9.23 4.18 0.39
N HIS A 57 9.56 4.48 1.65
CA HIS A 57 8.59 4.91 2.66
C HIS A 57 7.75 6.12 2.23
N LYS A 58 8.35 7.06 1.49
CA LYS A 58 7.63 8.22 0.93
C LYS A 58 6.52 7.81 -0.03
N THR A 59 6.74 6.77 -0.83
CA THR A 59 5.73 6.22 -1.75
C THR A 59 4.57 5.63 -0.98
N LEU A 60 4.84 4.86 0.08
CA LEU A 60 3.80 4.28 0.94
C LEU A 60 2.94 5.38 1.57
N TYR A 61 3.58 6.38 2.20
CA TYR A 61 2.90 7.50 2.83
C TYR A 61 2.07 8.33 1.85
N ASN A 62 2.65 8.76 0.73
CA ASN A 62 1.96 9.56 -0.26
C ASN A 62 0.74 8.82 -0.84
N ARG A 63 0.87 7.50 -1.02
CA ARG A 63 -0.22 6.66 -1.51
C ARG A 63 -1.33 6.52 -0.48
N PHE A 64 -0.97 6.23 0.77
CA PHE A 64 -1.92 6.18 1.88
C PHE A 64 -2.71 7.47 1.98
N VAL A 65 -2.06 8.63 2.09
CA VAL A 65 -2.73 9.93 2.21
C VAL A 65 -3.66 10.21 1.01
N ARG A 66 -3.19 9.96 -0.22
CA ARG A 66 -4.00 10.17 -1.42
C ARG A 66 -5.25 9.29 -1.42
N TRP A 67 -5.13 8.04 -1.01
CA TRP A 67 -6.24 7.08 -1.02
C TRP A 67 -7.18 7.26 0.16
N SER A 68 -6.68 7.62 1.35
CA SER A 68 -7.53 8.02 2.49
C SER A 68 -8.40 9.22 2.14
N ARG A 69 -7.85 10.24 1.47
CA ARG A 69 -8.63 11.40 0.99
C ARG A 69 -9.72 11.05 -0.02
N LEU A 70 -9.61 9.89 -0.67
CA LEU A 70 -10.59 9.37 -1.63
C LEU A 70 -11.52 8.33 -1.00
N GLY A 71 -11.46 8.15 0.32
CA GLY A 71 -12.33 7.23 1.06
C GLY A 71 -11.92 5.75 1.01
N VAL A 72 -10.75 5.41 0.46
CA VAL A 72 -10.30 4.02 0.34
C VAL A 72 -9.91 3.41 1.70
N PHE A 73 -9.38 4.23 2.60
CA PHE A 73 -8.91 3.83 3.94
C PHE A 73 -9.66 4.58 5.05
N ASN A 74 -10.94 4.90 4.83
CA ASN A 74 -11.80 5.48 5.87
C ASN A 74 -12.43 4.37 6.72
#